data_AF-A0A440B4K9-F1
#
_entry.id   AF-A0A440B4K9-F1
#
_cell.length_a   1.000
_cell.length_b   1.000
_cell.length_c   1.000
_cell.angle_alpha   90.00
_cell.angle_beta   90.00
_cell.angle_gamma   90.00
#
_symmetry.space_group_name_H-M   'P 1'
#
loop_
_entity.id
_entity.type
_entity.pdbx_description
1 polymer ?
#
loop_
_entity_poly.entity_id
_entity_poly.type
_entity_poly.pdbx_seq_one_letter_code
_entity_poly.pdbx_strand_id
1 'polypeptide(L)'
;LRRLACRRMVAPMGSTVDAEGFPWNALVYDGRLLRYAPDGSVDRTIDMPVKKITSVMLGGPKLDTLYVTSMAKPPLPRFPGDGVLSGSLFAITGLGIKGAAEPRFAG
;
A
#
# COMPACT_ATOMS: atom_id res chain seq x y z
N LEU A 1 18.80 11.91 29.32
CA LEU A 1 17.46 11.90 28.72
C LEU A 1 17.56 11.95 27.19
N ARG A 2 17.49 10.81 26.50
CA ARG A 2 17.44 10.78 25.04
C ARG A 2 16.01 11.12 24.62
N ARG A 3 15.82 12.28 23.98
CA ARG A 3 14.56 12.60 23.32
C ARG A 3 14.28 11.47 22.32
N LEU A 4 13.17 10.74 22.46
CA LEU A 4 12.60 10.00 21.35
C LEU A 4 12.25 11.06 20.30
N ALA A 5 13.17 11.34 19.38
CA ALA A 5 12.79 11.96 18.13
C ALA A 5 11.72 11.05 17.53
N CYS A 6 10.57 11.64 17.17
CA CYS A 6 9.50 10.98 16.44
C CYS A 6 10.15 10.31 15.21
N ARG A 7 10.44 9.01 15.32
CA ARG A 7 10.95 8.18 14.23
C ARG A 7 9.91 8.30 13.11
N ARG A 8 10.36 8.35 11.85
CA ARG A 8 9.51 8.47 10.65
C ARG A 8 8.13 7.87 10.91
N MET A 9 7.10 8.71 10.81
CA MET A 9 5.73 8.31 11.09
C MET A 9 5.23 7.43 9.94
N VAL A 10 5.65 6.17 9.96
CA VAL A 10 5.20 5.11 9.07
C VAL A 10 4.01 4.46 9.74
N ALA A 11 2.86 4.50 9.08
CA ALA A 11 1.66 3.84 9.56
C ALA A 11 1.20 2.84 8.48
N PRO A 12 0.99 1.55 8.81
CA PRO A 12 0.27 0.67 7.93
C PRO A 12 -1.16 1.19 7.76
N MET A 13 -1.58 1.36 6.51
CA MET A 13 -2.93 1.74 6.15
C MET A 13 -3.65 0.53 5.54
N GLY A 14 -4.34 0.70 4.42
CA GLY A 14 -5.08 -0.39 3.79
C GLY A 14 -4.20 -1.57 3.43
N SER A 15 -4.81 -2.75 3.53
CA SER A 15 -4.18 -4.04 3.35
C SER A 15 -5.06 -4.94 2.48
N THR A 16 -4.44 -5.92 1.83
CA THR A 16 -5.12 -7.01 1.14
C THR A 16 -4.30 -8.30 1.31
N VAL A 17 -4.83 -9.44 0.88
CA VAL A 17 -4.13 -10.72 0.87
C VAL A 17 -4.18 -11.28 -0.55
N ASP A 18 -3.06 -11.77 -1.06
CA ASP A 18 -3.04 -12.41 -2.37
C ASP A 18 -3.49 -13.88 -2.32
N ALA A 19 -3.63 -14.52 -3.47
CA ALA A 19 -4.12 -15.89 -3.60
C ALA A 19 -3.20 -16.94 -2.94
N GLU A 20 -1.95 -16.58 -2.63
CA GLU A 20 -1.00 -17.44 -1.92
C GLU A 20 -1.07 -17.26 -0.40
N GLY A 21 -1.91 -16.33 0.09
CA GLY A 21 -2.07 -16.04 1.51
C GLY A 21 -1.08 -15.00 2.05
N PHE A 22 -0.37 -14.28 1.19
CA PHE A 22 0.63 -13.29 1.62
C PHE A 22 -0.05 -11.93 1.84
N PRO A 23 0.04 -11.33 3.04
CA PRO A 23 -0.52 -10.01 3.30
C PRO A 23 0.27 -8.90 2.62
N TRP A 24 -0.45 -7.90 2.11
CA TRP A 24 0.09 -6.67 1.54
C TRP A 24 -0.32 -5.48 2.40
N ASN A 25 0.57 -4.52 2.58
CA ASN A 25 0.31 -3.29 3.33
C ASN A 25 0.81 -2.06 2.56
N ALA A 26 -0.05 -1.03 2.49
CA ALA A 26 0.35 0.30 2.07
C ALA A 26 0.92 1.09 3.27
N LEU A 27 2.17 1.53 3.16
CA LEU A 27 2.84 2.33 4.19
C LEU A 27 2.75 3.81 3.86
N VAL A 28 1.79 4.49 4.48
CA VAL A 28 1.61 5.94 4.29
C VAL A 28 2.79 6.70 4.86
N TYR A 29 3.17 7.78 4.17
CA TYR A 29 4.33 8.65 4.40
C TYR A 29 5.71 8.00 4.18
N ASP A 30 5.80 6.67 4.15
CA ASP A 30 7.00 5.97 3.66
C ASP A 30 7.00 5.86 2.13
N GLY A 31 5.80 5.70 1.54
CA GLY A 31 5.61 5.54 0.09
C GLY A 31 6.05 4.16 -0.38
N ARG A 32 5.71 3.12 0.38
CA ARG A 32 6.09 1.74 0.07
C ARG A 32 4.94 0.77 0.25
N LEU A 33 4.84 -0.19 -0.65
CA LEU A 33 4.06 -1.40 -0.42
C LEU A 33 4.98 -2.49 0.12
N LEU A 34 4.53 -3.19 1.16
CA LEU A 34 5.20 -4.38 1.65
C LEU A 34 4.30 -5.60 1.48
N ARG A 35 4.87 -6.68 0.96
CA ARG A 35 4.29 -8.03 1.00
C ARG A 35 5.02 -8.81 2.07
N TYR A 36 4.28 -9.48 2.93
CA TYR A 36 4.82 -10.30 4.00
C TYR A 36 4.61 -11.78 3.67
N ALA A 37 5.62 -12.61 3.96
CA ALA A 37 5.45 -14.04 3.98
C ALA A 37 4.67 -14.48 5.22
N PRO A 38 4.07 -15.69 5.21
CA PRO A 38 3.32 -16.22 6.37
C PRO A 38 4.14 -16.34 7.67
N ASP A 39 5.47 -16.39 7.57
CA ASP A 39 6.39 -16.39 8.73
C ASP A 39 6.65 -14.99 9.31
N GLY A 40 6.07 -13.94 8.72
CA GLY A 40 6.22 -12.55 9.13
C GLY A 40 7.40 -11.82 8.51
N SER A 41 8.23 -12.49 7.71
CA SER A 41 9.32 -11.84 6.97
C SER A 41 8.79 -10.99 5.81
N VAL A 42 9.58 -10.01 5.35
CA VAL A 42 9.24 -9.21 4.17
C VAL A 42 9.63 -9.99 2.92
N ASP A 43 8.63 -10.43 2.16
CA ASP A 43 8.81 -11.09 0.86
C ASP A 43 9.12 -10.08 -0.25
N ARG A 44 8.41 -8.94 -0.25
CA ARG A 44 8.54 -7.93 -1.31
C ARG A 44 8.38 -6.52 -0.77
N THR A 45 9.16 -5.60 -1.35
CA THR A 45 9.02 -4.15 -1.18
C THR A 45 8.84 -3.52 -2.56
N ILE A 46 7.86 -2.62 -2.70
CA ILE A 46 7.70 -1.79 -3.90
C ILE A 46 7.71 -0.33 -3.48
N ASP A 47 8.69 0.43 -3.99
CA ASP A 47 8.75 1.88 -3.82
C ASP A 47 7.71 2.55 -4.74
N MET A 48 6.94 3.47 -4.17
CA MET A 48 5.90 4.22 -4.89
C MET A 48 6.42 5.62 -5.25
N PRO A 49 5.96 6.20 -6.37
CA PRO A 49 6.34 7.55 -6.77
C PRO A 49 5.72 8.64 -5.88
N VAL A 50 4.88 8.27 -4.91
CA VAL A 50 4.21 9.15 -3.95
C VAL A 50 4.34 8.59 -2.54
N LYS A 51 4.40 9.47 -1.54
CA LYS A 51 4.53 9.09 -0.13
C LYS A 51 3.19 8.76 0.51
N LYS A 52 2.09 9.36 0.07
CA LYS A 52 0.78 9.25 0.75
C LYS A 52 -0.12 8.16 0.15
N ILE A 53 0.41 6.97 -0.08
CA ILE A 53 -0.43 5.82 -0.46
C ILE A 53 -1.33 5.39 0.70
N THR A 54 -2.57 4.99 0.40
CA THR A 54 -3.62 4.75 1.42
C THR A 54 -4.13 3.34 1.49
N SER A 55 -4.27 2.65 0.37
CA SER A 55 -4.80 1.29 0.32
C SER A 55 -4.32 0.58 -0.93
N VAL A 56 -4.38 -0.73 -0.89
CA VAL A 56 -3.89 -1.64 -1.93
C VAL A 56 -4.90 -2.76 -2.16
N MET A 57 -5.11 -3.15 -3.42
CA MET A 57 -6.03 -4.24 -3.77
C MET A 57 -5.60 -4.93 -5.06
N LEU A 58 -5.70 -6.26 -5.12
CA LEU A 58 -5.54 -7.02 -6.37
C LEU A 58 -6.84 -7.00 -7.17
N GLY A 59 -6.75 -6.78 -8.47
CA GLY A 59 -7.92 -6.68 -9.33
C GLY A 59 -7.60 -6.86 -10.81
N GLY A 60 -8.49 -6.35 -11.66
CA GLY A 60 -8.47 -6.60 -13.10
C GLY A 60 -9.11 -7.96 -13.46
N PRO A 61 -9.35 -8.23 -14.76
CA PRO A 61 -10.10 -9.42 -15.20
C PRO A 61 -9.46 -10.75 -14.79
N LYS A 62 -8.14 -10.76 -14.56
CA LYS A 62 -7.35 -11.93 -14.17
C LYS A 62 -6.89 -11.90 -12.71
N LEU A 63 -7.30 -10.87 -11.96
CA LEU A 63 -6.84 -10.58 -10.60
C LEU A 63 -5.31 -10.44 -10.48
N ASP A 64 -4.60 -10.01 -11.53
CA ASP A 64 -3.14 -9.93 -11.59
C ASP A 64 -2.60 -8.49 -11.63
N THR A 65 -3.46 -7.50 -11.35
CA THR A 65 -3.10 -6.08 -11.28
C THR A 65 -3.23 -5.57 -9.85
N LEU A 66 -2.14 -5.02 -9.31
CA LEU A 66 -2.12 -4.42 -7.97
C LEU A 66 -2.47 -2.93 -8.07
N TYR A 67 -3.66 -2.57 -7.62
CA TYR A 67 -4.13 -1.19 -7.57
C TYR A 67 -3.75 -0.53 -6.25
N VAL A 68 -3.35 0.73 -6.29
CA VAL A 68 -2.88 1.49 -5.12
C VAL A 68 -3.50 2.87 -5.14
N THR A 69 -4.23 3.22 -4.08
CA THR A 69 -4.80 4.55 -3.89
C THR A 69 -3.85 5.47 -3.15
N SER A 70 -4.01 6.79 -3.29
CA SER A 70 -3.23 7.79 -2.55
C SER A 70 -4.06 9.02 -2.14
N MET A 71 -3.58 9.78 -1.15
CA MET A 71 -4.21 11.03 -0.72
C MET A 71 -3.67 12.24 -1.46
N ALA A 72 -4.59 13.05 -2.01
CA ALA A 72 -4.25 14.34 -2.59
C ALA A 72 -3.76 15.34 -1.52
N LYS A 73 -4.43 15.42 -0.37
CA LYS A 73 -4.15 16.40 0.69
C LYS A 73 -3.87 15.69 2.02
N PRO A 74 -2.71 15.92 2.65
CA PRO A 74 -2.47 15.38 3.98
C PRO A 74 -3.31 16.14 5.03
N PRO A 75 -3.57 15.53 6.21
CA PRO A 75 -4.37 16.17 7.26
C PRO A 75 -3.67 17.36 7.93
N LEU A 76 -2.34 17.48 7.78
CA LEU A 76 -1.54 18.55 8.37
C LEU A 76 -0.42 19.02 7.42
N PRO A 77 0.00 20.30 7.45
CA PRO A 77 1.04 20.85 6.57
C PRO A 77 2.44 20.23 6.74
N ARG A 78 2.71 19.54 7.85
CA ARG A 78 4.02 18.92 8.15
C ARG A 78 4.34 17.68 7.29
N PHE A 79 3.37 17.15 6.56
CA PHE A 79 3.52 15.95 5.75
C PHE A 79 3.97 16.28 4.32
N PRO A 80 4.68 15.36 3.65
CA PRO A 80 5.22 15.63 2.32
C PRO A 80 4.12 15.93 1.29
N GLY A 81 4.44 16.84 0.37
CA GLY A 81 3.71 16.99 -0.89
C GLY A 81 4.15 15.91 -1.88
N ASP A 82 3.21 15.41 -2.68
CA ASP A 82 3.45 14.38 -3.72
C ASP A 82 3.36 14.96 -5.14
N GLY A 83 3.45 16.29 -5.25
CA GLY A 83 3.43 17.02 -6.52
C GLY A 83 2.19 16.72 -7.37
N VAL A 84 2.39 16.61 -8.69
CA VAL A 84 1.32 16.38 -9.67
C VAL A 84 0.64 15.02 -9.54
N LEU A 85 1.30 14.03 -8.92
CA LEU A 85 0.76 12.68 -8.71
C LEU A 85 -0.05 12.55 -7.41
N SER A 86 -0.21 13.64 -6.66
CA SER A 86 -0.92 13.64 -5.40
C SER A 86 -2.40 13.25 -5.59
N GLY A 87 -2.84 12.15 -4.98
CA GLY A 87 -4.20 11.66 -5.11
C GLY A 87 -4.46 10.76 -6.32
N SER A 88 -3.42 10.39 -7.07
CA SER A 88 -3.54 9.45 -8.18
C SER A 88 -3.87 8.03 -7.71
N LEU A 89 -4.51 7.27 -8.60
CA LEU A 89 -4.61 5.82 -8.55
C LEU A 89 -3.47 5.23 -9.38
N PHE A 90 -2.76 4.25 -8.84
CA PHE A 90 -1.70 3.52 -9.54
C PHE A 90 -2.14 2.09 -9.84
N ALA A 91 -1.67 1.54 -10.95
CA ALA A 91 -1.85 0.15 -11.32
C ALA A 91 -0.48 -0.46 -11.62
N ILE A 92 -0.14 -1.57 -10.94
CA ILE A 92 1.13 -2.27 -11.08
C ILE A 92 0.83 -3.65 -11.65
N THR A 93 1.45 -3.99 -12.77
CA THR A 93 1.25 -5.23 -13.51
C THR A 93 2.57 -6.01 -13.62
N GLY A 94 2.51 -7.26 -14.09
CA GLY A 94 3.71 -8.08 -14.31
C GLY A 94 4.37 -8.58 -13.03
N LEU A 95 3.66 -8.56 -11.89
CA LEU A 95 4.20 -8.98 -10.59
C LEU A 95 4.31 -10.51 -10.43
N GLY A 96 3.68 -11.29 -11.33
CA GLY A 96 3.57 -12.74 -11.22
C GLY A 96 2.67 -13.22 -10.07
N ILE A 97 1.84 -12.34 -9.50
CA ILE A 97 1.00 -12.59 -8.33
C ILE A 97 -0.47 -12.41 -8.73
N LYS A 98 -1.34 -13.25 -8.17
CA LYS A 98 -2.80 -13.14 -8.33
C LYS A 98 -3.47 -12.84 -7.01
N GLY A 99 -4.57 -12.11 -7.06
CA GLY A 99 -5.46 -11.88 -5.92
C GLY A 99 -6.47 -13.00 -5.73
N ALA A 100 -7.08 -13.01 -4.54
CA ALA A 100 -8.31 -13.73 -4.27
C ALA A 100 -9.52 -12.87 -4.68
N ALA A 101 -10.65 -13.51 -5.03
CA ALA A 101 -11.89 -12.79 -5.27
C ALA A 101 -12.48 -12.31 -3.94
N GLU A 102 -12.74 -11.00 -3.83
CA GLU A 102 -13.38 -10.44 -2.64
C GLU A 102 -14.83 -10.92 -2.51
N PRO A 103 -15.27 -11.27 -1.29
CA PRO A 103 -16.66 -11.64 -1.06
C PRO A 103 -17.58 -10.45 -1.31
N ARG A 104 -18.75 -10.72 -1.88
CA ARG A 104 -19.80 -9.70 -1.97
C ARG A 104 -20.52 -9.60 -0.63
N PHE A 105 -20.96 -8.39 -0.29
CA PHE A 105 -21.88 -8.18 0.83
C PHE A 105 -23.16 -9.01 0.62
N ALA A 106 -23.62 -9.68 1.69
CA ALA A 106 -24.67 -10.69 1.61
C ALA A 106 -26.09 -10.20 2.00
N GLY A 107 -26.25 -8.93 2.41
CA GLY A 107 -27.53 -8.37 2.88
C GLY A 107 -27.54 -8.13 4.37
#